data_AF-A0A7R9Y2H0-F1
#
_entry.id   AF-A0A7R9Y2H0-F1
#
_cell.length_a   1.000
_cell.length_b   1.000
_cell.length_c   1.000
_cell.angle_alpha   90.00
_cell.angle_beta   90.00
_cell.angle_gamma   90.00
#
_symmetry.space_group_name_H-M   'P 1'
#
loop_
_entity.id
_entity.type
_entity.pdbx_description
1 polymer ?
#
loop_
_entity_poly.entity_id
_entity_poly.type
_entity_poly.pdbx_seq_one_letter_code
_entity_poly.pdbx_strand_id
1 'polypeptide(L)'
;VSGHPGKMGYEDFCWFILSEEDKTTAQSLEYWFRCIDLDGDGLLLPHELRHFYDEQLHRMECLQQEPVLFEDISCQMSDMIKPGSEGVFTLRDLKRCSLSGNFFNVLSNLNKFIAFETRDPFLIRQEREDPTLTEWDRFARAEYVRLSLDEDGEDASISSAEGHGATAWDESYGGGGGAAGAGA
;
A
#
# COMPACT_ATOMS: atom_id res chain seq x y z
N VAL A 1 -12.69 -18.95 23.97
CA VAL A 1 -12.43 -18.53 25.37
C VAL A 1 -11.40 -19.44 26.04
N SER A 2 -10.19 -18.93 26.29
CA SER A 2 -9.04 -19.67 26.88
C SER A 2 -9.25 -20.34 28.25
N GLY A 3 -10.42 -20.15 28.90
CA GLY A 3 -10.68 -20.59 30.27
C GLY A 3 -9.86 -19.84 31.33
N HIS A 4 -8.99 -18.90 30.94
CA HIS A 4 -8.10 -18.15 31.83
C HIS A 4 -8.29 -16.64 31.65
N PRO A 5 -8.62 -15.90 32.73
CA PRO A 5 -8.72 -14.44 32.68
C PRO A 5 -7.44 -13.80 32.15
N GLY A 6 -7.58 -12.81 31.26
CA GLY A 6 -6.45 -12.08 30.69
C GLY A 6 -5.62 -12.83 29.63
N LYS A 7 -6.07 -14.02 29.20
CA LYS A 7 -5.42 -14.76 28.11
C LYS A 7 -6.39 -15.01 26.96
N MET A 8 -5.86 -14.91 25.75
CA MET A 8 -6.57 -15.23 24.52
C MET A 8 -6.38 -16.71 24.17
N GLY A 9 -7.47 -17.44 23.88
CA GLY A 9 -7.39 -18.83 23.41
C GLY A 9 -7.10 -18.89 21.92
N TYR A 10 -6.87 -20.08 21.37
CA TYR A 10 -6.61 -20.23 19.93
C TYR A 10 -7.78 -19.74 19.07
N GLU A 11 -9.02 -20.09 19.43
CA GLU A 11 -10.22 -19.62 18.72
C GLU A 11 -10.35 -18.09 18.77
N ASP A 12 -10.11 -17.50 19.95
CA ASP A 12 -10.15 -16.05 20.13
C ASP A 12 -9.07 -15.36 19.27
N PHE A 13 -7.88 -15.98 19.17
CA PHE A 13 -6.79 -15.54 18.31
C PHE A 13 -7.11 -15.66 16.82
N CYS A 14 -7.81 -16.73 16.39
CA CYS A 14 -8.28 -16.86 15.01
C CYS A 14 -9.20 -15.69 14.63
N TRP A 15 -10.15 -15.33 15.50
CA TRP A 15 -11.01 -14.17 15.27
C TRP A 15 -10.23 -12.86 15.21
N PHE A 16 -9.27 -12.68 16.11
CA PHE A 16 -8.38 -11.53 16.10
C PHE A 16 -7.60 -11.41 14.80
N ILE A 17 -6.88 -12.46 14.38
CA ILE A 17 -6.01 -12.37 13.20
C ILE A 17 -6.82 -12.20 11.91
N LEU A 18 -7.95 -12.91 11.77
CA LEU A 18 -8.82 -12.74 10.60
C LEU A 18 -9.38 -11.32 10.53
N SER A 19 -9.74 -10.73 11.67
CA SER A 19 -10.23 -9.35 11.73
C SER A 19 -9.11 -8.33 11.54
N GLU A 20 -7.90 -8.60 11.99
CA GLU A 20 -6.75 -7.71 11.83
C GLU A 20 -6.27 -7.65 10.37
N GLU A 21 -6.20 -8.81 9.72
CA GLU A 21 -5.76 -8.94 8.33
C GLU A 21 -6.67 -8.14 7.38
N ASP A 22 -7.98 -8.38 7.43
CA ASP A 22 -8.97 -7.71 6.58
C ASP A 22 -10.04 -6.97 7.40
N LYS A 23 -9.85 -5.66 7.56
CA LYS A 23 -10.80 -4.73 8.22
C LYS A 23 -11.93 -4.23 7.31
N THR A 24 -12.09 -4.77 6.10
CA THR A 24 -13.16 -4.37 5.19
C THR A 24 -14.41 -5.24 5.31
N THR A 25 -14.28 -6.44 5.89
CA THR A 25 -15.41 -7.37 6.09
C THR A 25 -16.37 -6.87 7.16
N ALA A 26 -17.66 -7.18 7.01
CA ALA A 26 -18.68 -6.80 7.99
C ALA A 26 -18.41 -7.37 9.39
N GLN A 27 -17.85 -8.58 9.46
CA GLN A 27 -17.47 -9.25 10.71
C GLN A 27 -16.31 -8.53 11.39
N SER A 28 -15.27 -8.16 10.63
CA SER A 28 -14.13 -7.42 11.16
C SER A 28 -14.53 -6.02 11.63
N LEU A 29 -15.37 -5.31 10.85
CA LEU A 29 -15.90 -4.00 11.26
C LEU A 29 -16.63 -4.09 12.59
N GLU A 30 -17.44 -5.13 12.82
CA GLU A 30 -18.08 -5.38 14.11
C GLU A 30 -17.09 -5.68 15.23
N TYR A 31 -16.05 -6.47 14.95
CA TYR A 31 -15.00 -6.80 15.91
C TYR A 31 -14.30 -5.52 16.39
N TRP A 32 -13.81 -4.71 15.46
CA TRP A 32 -13.10 -3.48 15.78
C TRP A 32 -14.01 -2.41 16.38
N PHE A 33 -15.25 -2.32 15.93
CA PHE A 33 -16.23 -1.42 16.56
C PHE A 33 -16.36 -1.73 18.05
N ARG A 34 -16.54 -3.00 18.42
CA ARG A 34 -16.62 -3.42 19.84
C ARG A 34 -15.32 -3.19 20.61
N CYS A 35 -14.18 -3.15 19.94
CA CYS A 35 -12.90 -2.83 20.59
C CYS A 35 -12.73 -1.33 20.85
N ILE A 36 -13.26 -0.47 19.97
CA ILE A 36 -13.11 0.98 20.08
C ILE A 36 -14.23 1.62 20.92
N ASP A 37 -15.44 1.07 20.87
CA ASP A 37 -16.58 1.47 21.70
C ASP A 37 -16.30 1.13 23.17
N LEU A 38 -15.84 2.13 23.94
CA LEU A 38 -15.31 1.94 25.29
C LEU A 38 -16.43 1.79 26.33
N ASP A 39 -17.58 2.42 26.10
CA ASP A 39 -18.73 2.39 27.00
C ASP A 39 -19.84 1.43 26.52
N GLY A 40 -19.79 0.98 25.27
CA GLY A 40 -20.70 -0.01 24.69
C GLY A 40 -22.05 0.58 24.29
N ASP A 41 -22.15 1.89 24.09
CA ASP A 41 -23.40 2.58 23.74
C ASP A 41 -23.76 2.50 22.24
N GLY A 42 -22.84 1.99 21.41
CA GLY A 42 -23.02 1.83 19.98
C GLY A 42 -22.68 3.08 19.15
N LEU A 43 -22.08 4.11 19.76
CA LEU A 43 -21.65 5.36 19.15
C LEU A 43 -20.16 5.56 19.41
N LEU A 44 -19.37 5.81 18.36
CA LEU A 44 -17.99 6.23 18.56
C LEU A 44 -17.94 7.75 18.59
N LEU A 45 -17.63 8.28 19.77
CA LEU A 45 -17.48 9.70 20.05
C LEU A 45 -16.02 10.15 19.92
N PRO A 46 -15.76 11.45 19.69
CA PRO A 46 -14.38 11.94 19.48
C PRO A 46 -13.43 11.63 20.62
N HIS A 47 -13.93 11.58 21.86
CA HIS A 47 -13.11 11.28 23.03
C HIS A 47 -12.60 9.84 23.07
N GLU A 48 -13.37 8.88 22.55
CA GLU A 48 -12.97 7.47 22.43
C GLU A 48 -11.95 7.31 21.31
N LEU A 49 -12.18 7.96 20.16
CA LEU A 49 -11.22 7.96 19.06
C LEU A 49 -9.88 8.57 19.48
N ARG A 50 -9.93 9.68 20.23
CA ARG A 50 -8.75 10.35 20.79
C ARG A 50 -7.96 9.42 21.71
N HIS A 51 -8.65 8.65 22.56
CA HIS A 51 -8.02 7.71 23.48
C HIS A 51 -7.08 6.73 22.76
N PHE A 52 -7.52 6.15 21.64
CA PHE A 52 -6.67 5.26 20.84
C PHE A 52 -5.63 6.01 20.01
N TYR A 53 -5.98 7.18 19.47
CA TYR A 53 -5.07 7.96 18.64
C TYR A 53 -3.87 8.52 19.41
N ASP A 54 -4.01 8.83 20.71
CA ASP A 54 -2.90 9.34 21.53
C ASP A 54 -1.71 8.37 21.57
N GLU A 55 -1.96 7.06 21.63
CA GLU A 55 -0.90 6.04 21.55
C GLU A 55 -0.26 6.01 20.16
N GLN A 56 -1.06 6.19 19.10
CA GLN A 56 -0.59 6.20 17.73
C GLN A 56 0.32 7.41 17.48
N LEU A 57 -0.07 8.56 18.00
CA LEU A 57 0.73 9.79 17.99
C LEU A 57 2.08 9.58 18.69
N HIS A 58 2.07 9.01 19.90
CA HIS A 58 3.30 8.70 20.62
C HIS A 58 4.23 7.77 19.82
N ARG A 59 3.68 6.73 19.22
CA ARG A 59 4.45 5.80 18.38
C ARG A 59 5.00 6.46 17.11
N MET A 60 4.28 7.41 16.51
CA MET A 60 4.79 8.21 15.38
C MET A 60 6.02 9.04 15.79
N GLU A 61 5.97 9.69 16.95
CA GLU A 61 7.10 10.46 17.50
C GLU A 61 8.33 9.57 17.71
N CYS A 62 8.15 8.35 18.26
CA CYS A 62 9.24 7.39 18.44
C CYS A 62 9.88 6.95 17.10
N LEU A 63 9.10 6.90 16.03
CA LEU A 63 9.58 6.57 14.68
C LEU A 63 10.07 7.79 13.89
N GLN A 64 10.13 8.98 14.51
CA GLN A 64 10.50 10.24 13.88
C GLN A 64 9.63 10.56 12.65
N GLN A 65 8.37 10.12 12.66
CA GLN A 65 7.37 10.49 11.68
C GLN A 65 6.75 11.83 12.08
N GLU A 66 6.32 12.61 11.10
CA GLU A 66 5.63 13.89 11.36
C GLU A 66 4.26 13.61 11.99
N PRO A 67 4.01 14.07 13.23
CA PRO A 67 2.75 13.83 13.90
C PRO A 67 1.63 14.66 13.25
N VAL A 68 0.44 14.05 13.10
CA VAL A 68 -0.77 14.74 12.63
C VAL A 68 -1.64 15.07 13.85
N LEU A 69 -2.25 16.25 13.86
CA LEU A 69 -3.16 16.63 14.95
C LEU A 69 -4.44 15.80 14.88
N PHE A 70 -4.99 15.45 16.05
CA PHE A 70 -6.23 14.68 16.11
C PHE A 70 -7.40 15.42 15.45
N GLU A 71 -7.42 16.75 15.53
CA GLU A 71 -8.44 17.59 14.91
C GLU A 71 -8.47 17.40 13.39
N ASP A 72 -7.29 17.30 12.76
CA ASP A 72 -7.17 17.04 11.32
C ASP A 72 -7.59 15.60 10.98
N ILE A 73 -7.21 14.63 11.81
CA ILE A 73 -7.63 13.23 11.66
C ILE A 73 -9.14 13.07 11.83
N SER A 74 -9.74 13.74 12.81
CA SER A 74 -11.18 13.70 13.06
C SER A 74 -11.97 14.27 11.87
N CYS A 75 -11.48 15.37 11.29
CA CYS A 75 -12.01 15.92 10.05
C CYS A 75 -11.88 14.92 8.89
N GLN A 76 -10.69 14.36 8.67
CA GLN A 76 -10.43 13.38 7.61
C GLN A 76 -11.32 12.13 7.74
N MET A 77 -11.51 11.63 8.96
CA MET A 77 -12.41 10.51 9.27
C MET A 77 -13.87 10.86 8.97
N SER A 78 -14.30 12.06 9.36
CA SER A 78 -15.66 12.56 9.10
C SER A 78 -15.91 12.69 7.60
N ASP A 79 -14.95 13.21 6.84
CA ASP A 79 -15.04 13.33 5.37
C ASP A 79 -15.07 11.97 4.68
N MET A 80 -14.32 11.00 5.20
CA MET A 80 -14.23 9.65 4.66
C MET A 80 -15.50 8.83 4.92
N ILE A 81 -16.04 8.87 6.15
CA ILE A 81 -17.19 8.05 6.54
C ILE A 81 -18.52 8.74 6.26
N LYS A 82 -18.57 10.08 6.33
CA LYS A 82 -19.77 10.91 6.19
C LYS A 82 -20.91 10.44 7.12
N PRO A 83 -20.67 10.46 8.45
CA PRO A 83 -21.66 10.00 9.41
C PRO A 83 -22.94 10.82 9.36
N GLY A 84 -24.04 10.25 9.86
CA GLY A 84 -25.33 10.95 9.93
C GLY A 84 -25.34 12.15 10.88
N SER A 85 -24.41 12.19 11.84
CA SER A 85 -24.17 13.32 12.74
C SER A 85 -22.67 13.58 12.81
N GLU A 86 -22.28 14.85 12.72
CA GLU A 86 -20.88 15.24 12.65
C GLU A 86 -20.10 14.78 13.88
N GLY A 87 -18.95 14.13 13.66
CA GLY A 87 -18.09 13.60 14.72
C GLY A 87 -18.64 12.41 15.51
N VAL A 88 -19.80 11.85 15.14
CA VAL A 88 -20.39 10.68 15.81
C VAL A 88 -20.54 9.54 14.81
N PHE A 89 -19.84 8.43 15.04
CA PHE A 89 -19.81 7.32 14.08
C PHE A 89 -20.57 6.11 14.60
N THR A 90 -21.49 5.59 13.79
CA THR A 90 -22.18 4.34 14.11
C THR A 90 -21.62 3.18 13.30
N LEU A 91 -21.81 1.95 13.79
CA LEU A 91 -21.48 0.74 13.02
C LEU A 91 -22.17 0.73 11.64
N ARG A 92 -23.39 1.30 11.55
CA ARG A 92 -24.14 1.40 10.30
C ARG A 92 -23.43 2.31 9.30
N ASP A 93 -22.87 3.43 9.77
CA ASP A 93 -22.14 4.36 8.90
C ASP A 93 -20.86 3.71 8.37
N LEU A 94 -20.13 3.01 9.24
CA LEU A 94 -18.91 2.29 8.88
C LEU A 94 -19.19 1.14 7.88
N LYS A 95 -20.27 0.38 8.07
CA LYS A 95 -20.64 -0.69 7.11
C LYS A 95 -21.02 -0.18 5.71
N ARG A 96 -21.30 1.12 5.55
CA ARG A 96 -21.65 1.72 4.25
C ARG A 96 -20.43 2.22 3.49
N CYS A 97 -19.28 2.38 4.14
CA CYS A 97 -18.09 2.92 3.54
C CYS A 97 -17.04 1.82 3.35
N SER A 98 -16.56 1.66 2.11
CA SER A 98 -15.50 0.68 1.80
C SER A 98 -14.14 1.05 2.41
N LEU A 99 -13.99 2.29 2.89
CA LEU A 99 -12.76 2.79 3.49
C LEU A 99 -12.74 2.65 5.02
N SER A 100 -13.76 2.06 5.63
CA SER A 100 -13.83 1.90 7.09
C SER A 100 -12.72 1.02 7.68
N GLY A 101 -12.09 0.17 6.87
CA GLY A 101 -10.87 -0.52 7.30
C GLY A 101 -9.73 0.45 7.63
N ASN A 102 -9.58 1.54 6.86
CA ASN A 102 -8.57 2.57 7.11
C ASN A 102 -8.89 3.37 8.37
N PHE A 103 -10.17 3.69 8.61
CA PHE A 103 -10.62 4.33 9.84
C PHE A 103 -10.10 3.59 11.08
N PHE A 104 -10.25 2.27 11.12
CA PHE A 104 -9.75 1.47 12.24
C PHE A 104 -8.23 1.33 12.25
N ASN A 105 -7.56 1.28 11.09
CA ASN A 105 -6.10 1.22 11.03
C ASN A 105 -5.45 2.49 11.62
N VAL A 106 -6.02 3.68 11.39
CA VAL A 106 -5.53 4.93 12.01
C VAL A 106 -5.44 4.78 13.53
N LEU A 107 -6.47 4.16 14.14
CA LEU A 107 -6.60 4.02 15.59
C LEU A 107 -5.79 2.84 16.18
N SER A 108 -5.59 1.77 15.42
CA SER A 108 -5.11 0.48 15.97
C SER A 108 -3.83 -0.06 15.33
N ASN A 109 -3.49 0.34 14.09
CA ASN A 109 -2.37 -0.23 13.35
C ASN A 109 -1.57 0.88 12.64
N LEU A 110 -0.52 1.34 13.31
CA LEU A 110 0.34 2.41 12.81
C LEU A 110 1.01 2.05 11.47
N ASN A 111 1.40 0.80 11.26
CA ASN A 111 2.06 0.40 10.02
C ASN A 111 1.10 0.50 8.82
N LYS A 112 -0.13 -0.01 8.97
CA LYS A 112 -1.16 0.10 7.93
C LYS A 112 -1.59 1.56 7.73
N PHE A 113 -1.61 2.37 8.80
CA PHE A 113 -1.89 3.80 8.71
C PHE A 113 -0.82 4.55 7.91
N ILE A 114 0.47 4.40 8.25
CA ILE A 114 1.58 5.04 7.52
C ILE A 114 1.59 4.58 6.06
N ALA A 115 1.43 3.27 5.83
CA ALA A 115 1.37 2.73 4.46
C ALA A 115 0.23 3.35 3.64
N PHE A 116 -0.91 3.67 4.28
CA PHE A 116 -2.02 4.35 3.63
C PHE A 116 -1.72 5.83 3.32
N GLU A 117 -1.16 6.58 4.27
CA GLU A 117 -0.81 8.01 4.11
C GLU A 117 0.31 8.23 3.07
N THR A 118 1.24 7.27 2.97
CA THR A 118 2.39 7.35 2.05
C THR A 118 2.11 6.76 0.67
N ARG A 119 0.87 6.37 0.36
CA ARG A 119 0.52 5.83 -0.96
C ARG A 119 0.83 6.84 -2.05
N ASP A 120 1.56 6.40 -3.07
CA ASP A 120 1.91 7.24 -4.21
C ASP A 120 0.64 7.69 -4.97
N PRO A 121 0.40 9.01 -5.10
CA PRO A 121 -0.71 9.54 -5.89
C PRO A 121 -0.72 9.07 -7.35
N PHE A 122 0.45 8.77 -7.93
CA PHE A 122 0.56 8.23 -9.28
C PHE A 122 0.00 6.81 -9.37
N LEU A 123 0.36 5.94 -8.42
CA LEU A 123 -0.18 4.57 -8.35
C LEU A 123 -1.70 4.57 -8.14
N ILE A 124 -2.22 5.46 -7.29
CA ILE A 124 -3.67 5.60 -7.07
C ILE A 124 -4.41 5.99 -8.37
N ARG A 125 -3.81 6.87 -9.18
CA ARG A 125 -4.40 7.27 -10.48
C ARG A 125 -4.40 6.10 -11.46
N GLN A 126 -3.28 5.37 -11.54
CA GLN A 126 -3.16 4.20 -12.39
C GLN A 126 -4.15 3.09 -11.99
N GLU A 127 -4.39 2.89 -10.69
CA GLU A 127 -5.40 1.95 -10.19
C GLU A 127 -6.81 2.29 -10.67
N ARG A 128 -7.14 3.58 -10.75
CA ARG A 128 -8.44 4.07 -11.22
C ARG A 128 -8.62 3.98 -12.73
N GLU A 129 -7.52 4.04 -13.50
CA GLU A 129 -7.56 4.01 -14.97
C GLU A 129 -7.85 2.62 -15.53
N ASP A 130 -7.45 1.55 -14.82
CA ASP A 130 -7.77 0.17 -15.20
C ASP A 130 -8.38 -0.61 -14.04
N PRO A 131 -9.71 -0.52 -13.83
CA PRO A 131 -10.41 -1.21 -12.75
C PRO A 131 -10.48 -2.73 -12.92
N THR A 132 -10.10 -3.27 -14.09
CA THR A 132 -10.27 -4.70 -14.40
C THR A 132 -9.16 -5.58 -13.84
N LEU A 133 -8.01 -4.98 -13.48
CA LEU A 133 -6.87 -5.67 -12.89
C LEU A 133 -7.07 -5.89 -11.39
N THR A 134 -6.85 -7.13 -10.94
CA THR A 134 -6.84 -7.47 -9.50
C THR A 134 -5.60 -6.89 -8.81
N GLU A 135 -5.60 -6.85 -7.47
CA GLU A 135 -4.41 -6.47 -6.70
C GLU A 135 -3.21 -7.38 -7.00
N TRP A 136 -3.47 -8.67 -7.19
CA TRP A 136 -2.45 -9.64 -7.60
C TRP A 136 -1.88 -9.33 -8.98
N ASP A 137 -2.72 -8.99 -9.97
CA ASP A 137 -2.24 -8.64 -11.31
C ASP A 137 -1.33 -7.41 -11.28
N ARG A 138 -1.66 -6.42 -10.44
CA ARG A 138 -0.85 -5.21 -10.26
C ARG A 138 0.48 -5.54 -9.58
N PHE A 139 0.44 -6.31 -8.50
CA PHE A 139 1.64 -6.76 -7.80
C PHE A 139 2.56 -7.57 -8.71
N ALA A 140 2.02 -8.57 -9.40
CA ALA A 140 2.76 -9.43 -10.32
C ALA A 140 3.40 -8.62 -11.45
N ARG A 141 2.68 -7.62 -12.00
CA ARG A 141 3.23 -6.73 -13.04
C ARG A 141 4.37 -5.86 -12.50
N ALA A 142 4.20 -5.26 -11.32
CA ALA A 142 5.23 -4.41 -10.72
C ALA A 142 6.51 -5.22 -10.41
N GLU A 143 6.35 -6.40 -9.82
CA GLU A 143 7.46 -7.30 -9.52
C GLU A 143 8.11 -7.86 -10.79
N TYR A 144 7.33 -8.21 -11.81
CA TYR A 144 7.88 -8.64 -13.10
C TYR A 144 8.78 -7.55 -13.70
N VAL A 145 8.33 -6.30 -13.72
CA VAL A 145 9.13 -5.17 -14.24
C VAL A 145 10.39 -5.00 -13.41
N ARG A 146 10.28 -5.00 -12.08
CA ARG A 146 11.43 -4.87 -11.18
C ARG A 146 12.47 -5.97 -11.42
N LEU A 147 12.04 -7.22 -11.46
CA LEU A 147 12.92 -8.38 -11.70
C LEU A 147 13.54 -8.37 -13.11
N SER A 148 12.77 -7.95 -14.14
CA SER A 148 13.29 -7.85 -15.50
C SER A 148 14.40 -6.80 -15.66
N LEU A 149 14.33 -5.70 -14.90
CA LEU A 149 15.37 -4.67 -14.87
C LEU A 149 16.63 -5.12 -14.11
N ASP A 150 16.47 -6.03 -13.15
CA ASP A 150 17.58 -6.64 -12.40
C ASP A 150 18.34 -7.69 -13.27
N GLU A 151 17.66 -8.41 -14.18
CA GLU A 151 18.29 -9.35 -15.13
C GLU A 151 19.11 -8.64 -16.23
N ASP A 152 18.64 -7.49 -16.74
CA ASP A 152 19.38 -6.72 -17.76
C ASP A 152 20.69 -6.08 -17.22
N GLY A 153 20.89 -6.07 -15.90
CA GLY A 153 22.09 -5.55 -15.23
C GLY A 153 23.25 -6.54 -15.13
N GLU A 154 22.99 -7.86 -15.24
CA GLU A 154 24.03 -8.89 -15.14
C GLU A 154 24.66 -9.24 -16.50
N ASP A 155 23.92 -9.11 -17.60
CA ASP A 155 24.42 -9.40 -18.96
C ASP A 155 25.32 -8.29 -19.55
N ALA A 156 25.35 -7.09 -18.96
CA ALA A 156 26.26 -6.02 -19.39
C ALA A 156 27.72 -6.22 -18.92
N SER A 157 27.98 -7.21 -18.05
CA SER A 157 29.31 -7.44 -17.46
C SER A 157 30.12 -8.57 -18.12
N ILE A 158 29.54 -9.36 -19.03
CA ILE A 158 30.20 -10.46 -19.76
C ILE A 158 30.23 -10.18 -21.28
N SER A 159 30.49 -8.93 -21.70
CA SER A 159 30.80 -8.63 -23.11
C SER A 159 32.12 -7.88 -23.29
N SER A 160 32.85 -7.56 -22.22
CA SER A 160 33.97 -6.61 -22.27
C SER A 160 35.35 -7.24 -22.15
N ALA A 161 35.49 -8.58 -22.16
CA ALA A 161 36.74 -9.24 -21.77
C ALA A 161 37.50 -10.00 -22.86
N GLU A 162 37.00 -10.20 -24.09
CA GLU A 162 37.77 -10.95 -25.10
C GLU A 162 37.65 -10.36 -26.50
N GLY A 163 38.80 -9.88 -27.03
CA GLY A 163 39.02 -9.89 -28.47
C GLY A 163 39.44 -8.59 -29.18
N HIS A 164 40.40 -7.81 -28.66
CA HIS A 164 41.14 -6.87 -29.52
C HIS A 164 42.65 -7.11 -29.48
N GLY A 165 43.06 -8.16 -30.18
CA GLY A 165 44.42 -8.39 -30.66
C GLY A 165 44.57 -7.96 -32.12
N ALA A 166 45.13 -6.77 -32.30
CA ALA A 166 46.08 -6.38 -33.37
C ALA A 166 45.69 -6.42 -34.87
N THR A 167 45.94 -5.24 -35.48
CA THR A 167 46.41 -4.96 -36.85
C THR A 167 45.44 -5.10 -38.02
N ALA A 168 45.13 -3.98 -38.68
CA ALA A 168 45.87 -3.53 -39.86
C ALA A 168 45.31 -2.18 -40.35
N TRP A 169 46.22 -1.22 -40.52
CA TRP A 169 45.98 0.00 -41.28
C TRP A 169 45.92 -0.39 -42.76
N ASP A 170 44.84 -0.09 -43.49
CA ASP A 170 44.92 0.62 -44.77
C ASP A 170 43.55 1.09 -45.29
N GLU A 171 43.61 2.05 -46.22
CA GLU A 171 42.58 2.47 -47.18
C GLU A 171 41.54 3.53 -46.77
N SER A 172 42.00 4.79 -46.83
CA SER A 172 41.17 5.90 -47.30
C SER A 172 41.52 6.20 -48.76
N TYR A 173 40.58 5.97 -49.68
CA TYR A 173 40.11 6.96 -50.66
C TYR A 173 38.92 6.36 -51.42
N GLY A 174 37.75 6.97 -51.23
CA GLY A 174 36.53 6.59 -51.95
C GLY A 174 36.50 7.11 -53.39
N GLY A 175 35.63 6.51 -54.20
CA GLY A 175 35.24 7.11 -55.49
C GLY A 175 34.64 6.15 -56.52
N GLY A 176 33.36 5.81 -56.34
CA GLY A 176 32.35 5.86 -57.42
C GLY A 176 32.40 4.85 -58.59
N GLY A 177 31.46 3.89 -58.55
CA GLY A 177 30.41 3.79 -59.57
C GLY A 177 30.66 2.99 -60.86
N GLY A 178 29.84 1.96 -61.06
CA GLY A 178 29.08 1.83 -62.32
C GLY A 178 29.40 0.66 -63.26
N ALA A 179 28.56 -0.38 -63.14
CA ALA A 179 27.91 -1.14 -64.21
C ALA A 179 28.73 -1.96 -65.23
N ALA A 180 28.43 -3.26 -65.21
CA ALA A 180 28.65 -4.22 -66.29
C ALA A 180 27.80 -3.92 -67.53
N GLY A 181 28.36 -4.21 -68.71
CA GLY A 181 27.65 -4.26 -69.98
C GLY A 181 28.54 -4.80 -71.10
N ALA A 182 28.23 -6.02 -71.56
CA ALA A 182 28.92 -6.72 -72.63
C ALA A 182 28.58 -6.17 -74.03
N GLY A 183 29.52 -6.29 -74.97
CA GLY A 183 29.24 -6.15 -76.41
C GLY A 183 30.47 -5.95 -77.30
N ALA A 184 30.83 -7.03 -78.01
CA ALA A 184 31.74 -7.15 -79.18
C ALA A 184 33.26 -6.95 -78.96
#